data_AF-A0AB34JAW7-F1
#
_entry.id   AF-A0AB34JAW7-F1
#
_cell.length_a   1.000
_cell.length_b   1.000
_cell.length_c   1.000
_cell.angle_alpha   90.00
_cell.angle_beta   90.00
_cell.angle_gamma   90.00
#
_symmetry.space_group_name_H-M   'P 1'
#
loop_
_entity.id
_entity.type
_entity.pdbx_description
1 polymer ?
#
loop_
_entity_poly.entity_id
_entity_poly.type
_entity_poly.pdbx_seq_one_letter_code
_entity_poly.pdbx_strand_id
1 'polypeptide(L)'
;MGASVTKEEKAKGTAVASLSKKIEMPSFAKAEQLPVGMHPGKGWLKKTPPEGVVSFLESKGCYSLYEDFKAEVSKEGSSLFGWNSKKIQEVTLKYKPMFKEKGVDLFYCMGFEWAYNSEDFYYYMCFSAPGPFDGDWKPADEYVVGNEETCSCTARKKP
;
A
#
# COMPACT_ATOMS: atom_id res chain seq x y z
N MET A 1 -15.13 -18.50 6.02
CA MET A 1 -13.73 -18.50 6.49
C MET A 1 -12.93 -17.64 5.51
N GLY A 2 -12.55 -16.42 5.90
CA GLY A 2 -11.80 -15.52 5.03
C GLY A 2 -10.41 -16.10 4.73
N ALA A 3 -9.96 -15.99 3.48
CA ALA A 3 -8.65 -16.47 3.07
C ALA A 3 -7.56 -15.72 3.85
N SER A 4 -6.94 -16.41 4.82
CA SER A 4 -5.89 -15.83 5.65
C SER A 4 -4.60 -15.72 4.85
N VAL A 5 -4.03 -14.53 4.78
CA VAL A 5 -2.71 -14.32 4.14
C VAL A 5 -1.63 -14.94 5.00
N THR A 6 -0.81 -15.80 4.41
CA THR A 6 0.29 -16.47 5.12
C THR A 6 1.36 -15.47 5.55
N LYS A 7 2.16 -15.83 6.56
CA LYS A 7 3.25 -14.94 7.03
C LYS A 7 4.30 -14.74 5.94
N GLU A 8 4.52 -15.76 5.13
CA GLU A 8 5.46 -15.80 4.01
C GLU A 8 5.02 -14.85 2.90
N GLU A 9 3.73 -14.80 2.56
CA GLU A 9 3.20 -13.87 1.55
C GLU A 9 3.28 -12.41 2.00
N LYS A 10 3.02 -12.15 3.28
CA LYS A 10 3.20 -10.82 3.87
C LYS A 10 4.68 -10.40 3.85
N ALA A 11 5.59 -11.32 4.17
CA ALA A 11 7.04 -11.07 4.14
C ALA A 11 7.58 -10.84 2.71
N LYS A 12 7.00 -11.53 1.71
CA LYS A 12 7.34 -11.32 0.29
C LYS A 12 6.65 -10.10 -0.33
N GLY A 13 5.74 -9.44 0.39
CA GLY A 13 4.91 -8.34 -0.13
C GLY A 13 4.02 -8.75 -1.31
N THR A 14 3.72 -10.04 -1.47
CA THR A 14 2.92 -10.56 -2.61
C THR A 14 1.43 -10.57 -2.32
N ALA A 15 1.03 -10.40 -1.06
CA ALA A 15 -0.36 -10.22 -0.70
C ALA A 15 -0.50 -9.41 0.59
N VAL A 16 -1.60 -8.68 0.70
CA VAL A 16 -2.02 -8.00 1.94
C VAL A 16 -3.35 -8.58 2.42
N ALA A 17 -3.51 -8.62 3.74
CA ALA A 17 -4.73 -9.16 4.34
C ALA A 17 -5.76 -8.05 4.53
N SER A 18 -6.96 -8.28 4.00
CA SER A 18 -8.19 -7.67 4.50
C SER A 18 -8.90 -8.65 5.45
N LEU A 19 -9.99 -8.21 6.08
CA LEU A 19 -10.80 -9.06 6.98
C LEU A 19 -11.53 -10.17 6.24
N SER A 20 -12.14 -9.85 5.10
CA SER A 20 -12.92 -10.84 4.33
C SER A 20 -12.14 -11.46 3.17
N LYS A 21 -11.11 -10.77 2.65
CA LYS A 21 -10.39 -11.16 1.44
C LYS A 21 -8.87 -11.06 1.56
N LYS A 22 -8.19 -11.91 0.79
CA LYS A 22 -6.77 -11.78 0.47
C LYS A 22 -6.65 -10.89 -0.78
N ILE A 23 -5.81 -9.86 -0.72
CA ILE A 23 -5.52 -9.01 -1.89
C ILE A 23 -4.16 -9.42 -2.42
N GLU A 24 -4.12 -10.08 -3.56
CA GLU A 24 -2.89 -10.52 -4.22
C GLU A 24 -2.29 -9.39 -5.05
N MET A 25 -0.98 -9.20 -4.93
CA MET A 25 -0.23 -8.25 -5.75
C MET A 25 0.21 -8.91 -7.04
N PRO A 26 0.15 -8.19 -8.18
CA PRO A 26 0.75 -8.69 -9.42
C PRO A 26 2.26 -8.87 -9.27
N SER A 27 2.88 -9.69 -10.12
CA SER A 27 4.29 -10.05 -10.03
C SER A 27 5.26 -8.85 -10.05
N PHE A 28 4.86 -7.75 -10.72
CA PHE A 28 5.63 -6.51 -10.83
C PHE A 28 5.40 -5.53 -9.67
N ALA A 29 4.54 -5.87 -8.70
CA ALA A 29 4.22 -5.04 -7.55
C ALA A 29 4.53 -5.74 -6.22
N LYS A 30 4.86 -4.92 -5.23
CA LYS A 30 5.10 -5.33 -3.85
C LYS A 30 4.35 -4.39 -2.93
N ALA A 31 3.65 -4.96 -1.95
CA ALA A 31 2.89 -4.18 -1.00
C ALA A 31 3.34 -4.41 0.45
N GLU A 32 3.21 -3.35 1.23
CA GLU A 32 3.48 -3.32 2.65
C GLU A 32 2.22 -2.91 3.40
N GLN A 33 1.74 -3.81 4.26
CA GLN A 33 0.56 -3.57 5.09
C GLN A 33 0.92 -2.68 6.29
N LEU A 34 0.14 -1.63 6.54
CA LEU A 34 0.27 -0.81 7.73
C LEU A 34 -0.55 -1.43 8.89
N PRO A 35 -0.14 -1.23 10.16
CA PRO A 35 -0.89 -1.74 11.30
C PRO A 35 -2.24 -1.02 11.46
N VAL A 36 -3.28 -1.79 11.80
CA VAL A 36 -4.65 -1.34 12.08
C VAL A 36 -4.94 -1.50 13.60
N GLY A 37 -5.70 -0.60 14.23
CA GLY A 37 -6.16 -0.76 15.63
C GLY A 37 -6.52 0.56 16.36
N MET A 38 -6.75 0.52 17.69
CA MET A 38 -6.90 1.72 18.55
C MET A 38 -5.55 2.24 19.12
N HIS A 39 -4.44 1.57 18.79
CA HIS A 39 -3.08 2.06 19.03
C HIS A 39 -2.20 2.17 17.76
N PRO A 40 -2.69 2.66 16.59
CA PRO A 40 -1.86 2.87 15.40
C PRO A 40 -1.15 4.22 15.52
N GLY A 41 -0.13 4.25 16.37
CA GLY A 41 0.75 5.41 16.49
C GLY A 41 2.19 5.03 16.80
N LYS A 42 2.47 3.72 16.99
CA LYS A 42 3.80 3.24 17.39
C LYS A 42 4.69 2.81 16.22
N GLY A 43 4.29 3.11 14.98
CA GLY A 43 5.11 2.93 13.78
C GLY A 43 4.66 1.79 12.87
N TRP A 44 5.49 1.50 11.89
CA TRP A 44 5.32 0.42 10.91
C TRP A 44 5.32 -0.96 11.61
N LEU A 45 4.86 -2.01 10.93
CA LEU A 45 4.83 -3.36 11.53
C LEU A 45 6.26 -3.76 11.98
N LYS A 46 6.42 -4.40 13.15
CA LYS A 46 7.75 -4.78 13.67
C LYS A 46 8.58 -5.69 12.74
N LYS A 47 7.94 -6.34 11.76
CA LYS A 47 8.57 -7.19 10.74
C LYS A 47 8.57 -6.52 9.36
N THR A 48 8.56 -5.20 9.33
CA THR A 48 8.60 -4.42 8.09
C THR A 48 9.84 -3.52 8.04
N PRO A 49 10.44 -3.33 6.86
CA PRO A 49 9.86 -3.60 5.54
C PRO A 49 9.81 -5.11 5.19
N PRO A 50 8.80 -5.58 4.44
CA PRO A 50 8.80 -6.94 3.90
C PRO A 50 10.07 -7.14 3.06
N GLU A 51 10.75 -8.27 3.20
CA GLU A 51 11.98 -8.58 2.44
C GLU A 51 11.77 -8.37 0.92
N GLY A 52 10.60 -8.74 0.41
CA GLY A 52 10.26 -8.52 -1.00
C GLY A 52 10.18 -7.04 -1.41
N VAL A 53 9.80 -6.13 -0.51
CA VAL A 53 9.80 -4.68 -0.74
C VAL A 53 11.22 -4.15 -0.67
N VAL A 54 12.02 -4.58 0.31
CA VAL A 54 13.43 -4.20 0.43
C VAL A 54 14.20 -4.57 -0.84
N SER A 55 14.20 -5.84 -1.21
CA SER A 55 14.93 -6.31 -2.38
C SER A 55 14.45 -5.65 -3.68
N PHE A 56 13.14 -5.36 -3.80
CA PHE A 56 12.61 -4.64 -4.95
C PHE A 56 13.15 -3.20 -5.02
N LEU A 57 13.11 -2.45 -3.91
CA LEU A 57 13.56 -1.06 -3.88
C LEU A 57 15.09 -0.93 -3.97
N GLU A 58 15.83 -1.88 -3.39
CA GLU A 58 17.29 -1.98 -3.54
C GLU A 58 17.67 -2.24 -5.00
N SER A 59 16.97 -3.14 -5.70
CA SER A 59 17.21 -3.39 -7.13
C SER A 59 16.98 -2.18 -8.03
N LYS A 60 16.20 -1.20 -7.54
CA LYS A 60 15.90 0.07 -8.22
C LYS A 60 16.74 1.24 -7.69
N GLY A 61 17.60 1.01 -6.69
CA GLY A 61 18.43 2.05 -6.08
C GLY A 61 17.64 3.15 -5.38
N CYS A 62 16.45 2.84 -4.85
CA CYS A 62 15.54 3.80 -4.20
C CYS A 62 15.22 3.44 -2.73
N TYR A 63 15.97 2.51 -2.13
CA TYR A 63 15.76 2.12 -0.73
C TYR A 63 15.97 3.28 0.26
N SER A 64 16.97 4.15 0.03
CA SER A 64 17.19 5.33 0.87
C SER A 64 16.01 6.31 0.81
N LEU A 65 15.46 6.51 -0.38
CA LEU A 65 14.25 7.33 -0.59
C LEU A 65 13.04 6.74 0.13
N TYR A 66 12.95 5.41 0.21
CA TYR A 66 11.93 4.72 0.98
C TYR A 66 12.10 4.91 2.49
N GLU A 67 13.32 4.86 3.02
CA GLU A 67 13.55 5.14 4.45
C GLU A 67 13.16 6.58 4.82
N ASP A 68 13.48 7.55 3.96
CA ASP A 68 13.06 8.95 4.13
C ASP A 68 11.52 9.09 4.09
N PHE A 69 10.89 8.46 3.09
CA PHE A 69 9.44 8.38 2.98
C PHE A 69 8.81 7.76 4.23
N LYS A 70 9.37 6.65 4.71
CA LYS A 70 8.91 5.90 5.89
C LYS A 70 8.96 6.75 7.15
N ALA A 71 10.05 7.51 7.33
CA ALA A 71 10.22 8.44 8.43
C ALA A 71 9.18 9.58 8.36
N GLU A 72 8.95 10.15 7.17
CA GLU A 72 7.99 11.25 6.99
C GLU A 72 6.54 10.78 7.19
N VAL A 73 6.16 9.61 6.66
CA VAL A 73 4.85 8.97 6.92
C VAL A 73 4.68 8.71 8.41
N SER A 74 5.71 8.25 9.12
CA SER A 74 5.63 8.02 10.56
C SER A 74 5.44 9.33 11.33
N LYS A 75 6.06 10.41 10.86
CA LYS A 75 6.03 11.73 11.51
C LYS A 75 4.73 12.49 11.26
N GLU A 76 4.26 12.51 10.01
CA GLU A 76 3.09 13.31 9.61
C GLU A 76 1.80 12.49 9.55
N GLY A 77 1.93 11.21 9.22
CA GLY A 77 0.80 10.30 9.08
C GLY A 77 0.31 9.69 10.39
N SER A 78 1.06 9.80 11.49
CA SER A 78 0.60 9.32 12.79
C SER A 78 -0.25 10.37 13.52
N SER A 79 -1.32 9.92 14.17
CA SER A 79 -2.19 10.74 15.00
C SER A 79 -2.57 10.01 16.29
N LEU A 80 -3.15 10.73 17.25
CA LEU A 80 -3.60 10.14 18.53
C LEU A 80 -4.62 9.01 18.35
N PHE A 81 -5.36 8.99 17.23
CA PHE A 81 -6.41 8.01 16.96
C PHE A 81 -6.04 7.00 15.86
N GLY A 82 -4.83 7.06 15.31
CA GLY A 82 -4.42 6.18 14.22
C GLY A 82 -3.65 6.84 13.11
N TRP A 83 -3.67 6.19 11.95
CA TRP A 83 -3.12 6.72 10.71
C TRP A 83 -4.02 7.82 10.13
N ASN A 84 -3.47 9.00 9.91
CA ASN A 84 -4.12 10.10 9.22
C ASN A 84 -3.97 9.89 7.71
N SER A 85 -4.96 9.24 7.09
CA SER A 85 -4.96 8.93 5.65
C SER A 85 -4.72 10.14 4.77
N LYS A 86 -5.24 11.32 5.14
CA LYS A 86 -5.03 12.55 4.36
C LYS A 86 -3.56 12.95 4.35
N LYS A 87 -2.91 12.92 5.52
CA LYS A 87 -1.48 13.22 5.65
C LYS A 87 -0.60 12.19 4.97
N ILE A 88 -0.94 10.93 5.09
CA ILE A 88 -0.23 9.84 4.40
C ILE A 88 -0.34 10.03 2.88
N GLN A 89 -1.52 10.37 2.37
CA GLN A 89 -1.71 10.66 0.94
C GLN A 89 -0.90 11.89 0.50
N GLU A 90 -0.88 12.96 1.29
CA GLU A 90 -0.06 14.16 1.02
C GLU A 90 1.44 13.81 0.91
N VAL A 91 1.98 13.04 1.85
CA VAL A 91 3.37 12.55 1.81
C VAL A 91 3.60 11.62 0.62
N THR A 92 2.65 10.71 0.33
CA THR A 92 2.73 9.80 -0.82
C THR A 92 2.82 10.58 -2.14
N LEU A 93 1.98 11.59 -2.33
CA LEU A 93 2.00 12.45 -3.52
C LEU A 93 3.31 13.24 -3.64
N LYS A 94 3.90 13.68 -2.52
CA LYS A 94 5.20 14.35 -2.48
C LYS A 94 6.32 13.43 -2.98
N TYR A 95 6.36 12.17 -2.55
CA TYR A 95 7.43 11.22 -2.91
C TYR A 95 7.20 10.50 -4.25
N LYS A 96 5.95 10.41 -4.71
CA LYS A 96 5.58 9.77 -5.98
C LYS A 96 6.46 10.18 -7.17
N PRO A 97 6.72 11.48 -7.46
CA PRO A 97 7.61 11.85 -8.57
C PRO A 97 9.04 11.33 -8.38
N MET A 98 9.58 11.35 -7.15
CA MET A 98 10.94 10.90 -6.86
C MET A 98 11.10 9.38 -7.05
N PHE A 99 10.08 8.60 -6.69
CA PHE A 99 10.06 7.16 -7.00
C PHE A 99 9.90 6.91 -8.50
N LYS A 100 9.08 7.73 -9.18
CA LYS A 100 8.84 7.60 -10.62
C LYS A 100 10.11 7.82 -11.44
N GLU A 101 10.98 8.75 -11.03
CA GLU A 101 12.31 8.93 -11.62
C GLU A 101 13.20 7.68 -11.52
N LYS A 102 12.96 6.83 -10.52
CA LYS A 102 13.64 5.54 -10.32
C LYS A 102 12.93 4.36 -10.99
N GLY A 103 11.87 4.64 -11.75
CA GLY A 103 11.05 3.62 -12.41
C GLY A 103 10.24 2.79 -11.42
N VAL A 104 9.80 3.41 -10.32
CA VAL A 104 8.88 2.83 -9.34
C VAL A 104 7.66 3.73 -9.21
N ASP A 105 6.48 3.19 -9.42
CA ASP A 105 5.24 3.86 -9.08
C ASP A 105 4.88 3.57 -7.62
N LEU A 106 4.53 4.63 -6.89
CA LEU A 106 4.14 4.59 -5.49
C LEU A 106 2.64 4.89 -5.35
N PHE A 107 1.95 4.04 -4.60
CA PHE A 107 0.53 4.19 -4.29
C PHE A 107 0.27 3.95 -2.80
N TYR A 108 -0.62 4.76 -2.24
CA TYR A 108 -1.24 4.52 -0.95
C TYR A 108 -2.68 4.05 -1.18
N CYS A 109 -3.06 2.97 -0.51
CA CYS A 109 -4.39 2.41 -0.62
C CYS A 109 -5.04 2.33 0.77
N MET A 110 -6.30 2.76 0.82
CA MET A 110 -7.16 2.64 1.97
C MET A 110 -8.45 1.97 1.50
N GLY A 111 -8.77 0.83 2.10
CA GLY A 111 -10.05 0.17 1.90
C GLY A 111 -10.85 0.14 3.19
N PHE A 112 -12.17 0.19 3.05
CA PHE A 112 -13.13 -0.11 4.10
C PHE A 112 -13.94 -1.33 3.69
N GLU A 113 -14.24 -2.21 4.65
CA GLU A 113 -15.18 -3.30 4.45
C GLU A 113 -16.34 -3.15 5.43
N TRP A 114 -17.57 -3.14 4.90
CA TRP A 114 -18.78 -3.21 5.71
C TRP A 114 -18.98 -4.67 6.13
N ALA A 115 -18.53 -5.02 7.33
CA ALA A 115 -18.94 -6.25 7.98
C ALA A 115 -20.15 -5.96 8.87
N TYR A 116 -21.10 -6.89 8.94
CA TYR A 116 -22.44 -6.74 9.53
C TYR A 116 -22.50 -6.20 10.99
N ASN A 117 -21.36 -6.01 11.68
CA ASN A 117 -21.24 -5.38 13.00
C ASN A 117 -19.88 -4.68 13.27
N SER A 118 -19.04 -4.42 12.25
CA SER A 118 -17.78 -3.68 12.44
C SER A 118 -17.42 -2.85 11.20
N GLU A 119 -17.08 -1.58 11.44
CA GLU A 119 -16.35 -0.77 10.46
C GLU A 119 -14.87 -1.05 10.66
N ASP A 120 -14.27 -1.77 9.71
CA ASP A 120 -12.86 -2.07 9.76
C ASP A 120 -12.14 -1.47 8.55
N PHE A 121 -11.05 -0.79 8.85
CA PHE A 121 -10.19 -0.11 7.88
C PHE A 121 -8.92 -0.92 7.67
N TYR A 122 -8.45 -1.02 6.43
CA TYR A 122 -7.13 -1.53 6.12
C TYR A 122 -6.36 -0.57 5.23
N TYR A 123 -5.04 -0.54 5.46
CA TYR A 123 -4.13 0.40 4.83
C TYR A 123 -2.91 -0.35 4.31
N TYR A 124 -2.49 -0.05 3.08
CA TYR A 124 -1.24 -0.59 2.55
C TYR A 124 -0.57 0.37 1.57
N MET A 125 0.75 0.27 1.48
CA MET A 125 1.58 0.93 0.47
C MET A 125 1.87 -0.06 -0.64
N CYS A 126 1.81 0.38 -1.89
CA CYS A 126 2.18 -0.43 -3.04
C CYS A 126 3.29 0.24 -3.83
N PHE A 127 4.30 -0.56 -4.17
CA PHE A 127 5.42 -0.21 -5.02
C PHE A 127 5.37 -1.10 -6.25
N SER A 128 5.24 -0.50 -7.43
CA SER A 128 5.21 -1.26 -8.69
C SER A 128 6.27 -0.77 -9.65
N ALA A 129 6.86 -1.69 -10.40
CA ALA A 129 7.60 -1.31 -11.60
C ALA A 129 6.59 -0.96 -12.72
N PRO A 130 6.96 -0.15 -13.71
CA PRO A 130 6.19 -0.01 -14.93
C PRO A 130 5.98 -1.42 -15.52
N GLY A 131 4.73 -1.86 -15.50
CA GLY A 131 4.36 -3.20 -15.97
C GLY A 131 4.43 -3.29 -17.49
N PRO A 132 4.29 -4.50 -18.06
CA PRO A 132 4.18 -4.71 -19.51
C PRO A 132 2.86 -4.19 -20.11
N PHE A 133 2.04 -3.51 -19.31
CA PHE A 133 0.76 -2.94 -19.74
C PHE A 133 0.95 -1.43 -19.91
N ASP A 134 0.67 -0.91 -21.10
CA ASP A 134 0.67 0.52 -21.45
C ASP A 134 -0.45 1.34 -20.74
N GLY A 135 -1.00 0.82 -19.64
CA GLY A 135 -2.02 1.48 -18.83
C GLY A 135 -1.52 1.70 -17.42
N ASP A 136 -1.88 2.84 -16.81
CA ASP A 136 -1.64 3.10 -15.39
C ASP A 136 -2.27 1.96 -14.57
N TRP A 137 -1.44 1.04 -14.08
CA TRP A 137 -1.90 0.04 -13.12
C TRP A 137 -2.34 0.79 -11.87
N LYS A 138 -3.64 0.70 -11.56
CA LYS A 138 -4.21 1.24 -10.33
C LYS A 138 -4.63 0.08 -9.44
N PRO A 139 -4.22 0.08 -8.16
CA PRO A 139 -4.71 -0.91 -7.21
C PRO A 139 -6.24 -0.83 -7.09
N ALA A 140 -6.87 -1.99 -6.92
CA ALA A 140 -8.34 -2.19 -6.90
C ALA A 140 -9.12 -1.23 -5.99
N ASP A 141 -8.46 -0.76 -4.93
CA ASP A 141 -9.06 -0.07 -3.80
C ASP A 141 -8.48 1.36 -3.66
N GLU A 142 -8.09 2.01 -4.77
CA GLU A 142 -7.66 3.42 -4.75
C GLU A 142 -8.88 4.31 -4.44
N TYR A 143 -9.12 4.57 -3.15
CA TYR A 143 -10.01 5.65 -2.71
C TYR A 143 -9.28 6.98 -2.88
N VAL A 144 -9.56 7.68 -3.98
CA VAL A 144 -9.16 9.08 -4.12
C VAL A 144 -10.04 9.88 -3.16
N VAL A 145 -9.44 10.42 -2.09
CA VAL A 145 -10.14 11.35 -1.18
C VAL A 145 -10.52 12.59 -1.99
N GLY A 146 -11.72 12.59 -2.56
CA GLY A 146 -12.24 13.69 -3.38
C GLY A 146 -13.20 13.35 -4.51
N ASN A 147 -13.47 12.07 -4.86
CA ASN A 147 -14.51 11.74 -5.85
C ASN A 147 -15.13 10.36 -5.61
N GLU A 148 -16.45 10.26 -5.75
CA GLU A 148 -17.28 9.05 -5.61
C GLU A 148 -17.10 8.05 -6.77
N GLU A 149 -15.89 7.61 -7.06
CA GLU A 149 -15.68 6.50 -8.00
C GLU A 149 -15.16 5.29 -7.22
N THR A 150 -16.06 4.31 -7.06
CA THR A 150 -15.75 2.98 -6.57
C THR A 150 -14.72 2.35 -7.50
N CYS A 151 -13.54 2.14 -6.95
CA CYS A 151 -12.42 1.54 -7.65
C CYS A 151 -12.73 0.04 -7.85
N SER A 152 -12.71 -0.41 -9.11
CA SER A 152 -12.91 -1.81 -9.50
C SER A 152 -11.65 -2.29 -10.20
N CYS A 153 -11.13 -3.41 -9.73
CA CYS A 153 -10.00 -4.09 -10.33
C CYS A 153 -10.40 -4.67 -11.70
N THR A 154 -10.30 -3.88 -12.76
CA THR A 154 -10.35 -4.41 -14.12
C THR A 154 -9.11 -3.94 -14.87
N ALA A 155 -8.10 -4.81 -14.93
CA ALA A 155 -7.10 -4.76 -15.98
C ALA A 155 -7.83 -4.93 -17.32
N ARG A 156 -8.25 -3.82 -17.95
CA ARG A 156 -8.77 -3.86 -19.31
C ARG A 156 -7.61 -4.21 -20.24
N LYS A 157 -7.57 -5.45 -20.74
CA LYS A 157 -6.90 -5.71 -22.01
C LYS A 157 -7.57 -4.83 -23.05
N LYS A 158 -6.78 -4.02 -23.78
CA LYS A 158 -7.26 -3.38 -25.01
C LYS A 158 -7.77 -4.49 -25.96
N PRO A 159 -8.89 -4.28 -26.68
CA PRO A 159 -9.35 -5.21 -27.70
C PRO A 159 -8.29 -5.43 -28.79
#